data_AF-A0AAW6YMF2-F1
#
_entry.id   AF-A0AAW6YMF2-F1
#
_cell.length_a   1.000
_cell.length_b   1.000
_cell.length_c   1.000
_cell.angle_alpha   90.00
_cell.angle_beta   90.00
_cell.angle_gamma   90.00
#
_symmetry.space_group_name_H-M   'P 1'
#
loop_
_entity.id
_entity.type
_entity.pdbx_description
1 polymer ?
#
loop_
_entity_poly.entity_id
_entity_poly.type
_entity_poly.pdbx_seq_one_letter_code
_entity_poly.pdbx_strand_id
1 'polypeptide(L)'
;NGILQVVIAETETSKDIAGVSVAAWSETNQENIHWYTSSSVSNGKIVITVDEKYHHNVSGNYTIHVYVKTKDGETIGYNLGQYALNNTQTTTSVSTSYKGTGVYGIIVSGVYSSGTVKYAVWSDTNGQDDIKWYDATTSGTSATGLINVTNHSGTGTYHVHVYQSDNGKMYFLTSTDFTVKQTNYSNPYYNQRDGRWANTRYGYYTMASTGCVPTSLAMVFSALTNTEVLPTTVASYLYNNTVEFNRGTEGTTGNGILVASRQWGLIPTVLNSSSVLSSALQEGHYVVAAVQQNKFSPWGWGTSHEIVLKGYSNGMTYVSDPYNSANNGWYPIASLWNEQSTQSVDVSGLGCPFVKITDI
;
A
#
# COMPACT_ATOMS: atom_id res chain seq x y z
N ASN A 1 -26.45 -7.38 -20.64
CA ASN A 1 -26.09 -7.91 -19.30
C ASN A 1 -24.92 -8.89 -19.35
N GLY A 2 -24.15 -8.94 -20.43
CA GLY A 2 -22.98 -9.82 -20.53
C GLY A 2 -23.20 -11.33 -20.50
N ILE A 3 -24.44 -11.78 -20.64
CA ILE A 3 -24.79 -13.18 -20.50
C ILE A 3 -25.58 -13.62 -21.74
N LEU A 4 -25.27 -14.81 -22.24
CA LEU A 4 -26.00 -15.51 -23.29
C LEU A 4 -26.46 -16.87 -22.77
N GLN A 5 -27.76 -17.14 -22.81
CA GLN A 5 -28.29 -18.48 -22.54
C GLN A 5 -28.33 -19.30 -23.82
N VAL A 6 -27.52 -20.35 -23.87
CA VAL A 6 -27.54 -21.37 -24.92
C VAL A 6 -28.48 -22.48 -24.49
N VAL A 7 -29.58 -22.62 -25.21
CA VAL A 7 -30.63 -23.60 -24.92
C VAL A 7 -30.59 -24.71 -25.97
N ILE A 8 -30.44 -25.94 -25.50
CA ILE A 8 -30.46 -27.15 -26.35
C ILE A 8 -31.65 -27.97 -25.89
N ALA A 9 -32.54 -28.33 -26.82
CA ALA A 9 -33.73 -29.10 -26.54
C ALA A 9 -33.89 -30.24 -27.55
N GLU A 10 -34.31 -31.40 -27.06
CA GLU A 10 -34.75 -32.52 -27.87
C GLU A 10 -36.02 -32.17 -28.66
N THR A 11 -36.16 -32.81 -29.82
CA THR A 11 -37.33 -32.77 -30.69
C THR A 11 -37.83 -34.19 -30.92
N GLU A 12 -39.02 -34.35 -31.51
CA GLU A 12 -39.59 -35.67 -31.82
C GLU A 12 -38.70 -36.55 -32.72
N THR A 13 -37.75 -35.95 -33.43
CA THR A 13 -36.87 -36.65 -34.39
C THR A 13 -35.40 -36.64 -33.98
N SER A 14 -35.03 -36.01 -32.86
CA SER A 14 -33.65 -35.96 -32.39
C SER A 14 -33.32 -37.14 -31.48
N LYS A 15 -32.02 -37.40 -31.31
CA LYS A 15 -31.51 -38.33 -30.30
C LYS A 15 -31.55 -37.73 -28.89
N ASP A 16 -31.69 -38.61 -27.89
CA ASP A 16 -31.60 -38.26 -26.48
C ASP A 16 -30.24 -37.64 -26.12
N ILE A 17 -30.28 -36.52 -25.39
CA ILE A 17 -29.11 -35.79 -24.91
C ILE A 17 -28.56 -36.49 -23.66
N ALA A 18 -27.23 -36.64 -23.62
CA ALA A 18 -26.47 -37.06 -22.43
C ALA A 18 -25.67 -35.91 -21.81
N GLY A 19 -25.27 -34.92 -22.61
CA GLY A 19 -24.59 -33.72 -22.12
C GLY A 19 -24.29 -32.74 -23.24
N VAL A 20 -23.92 -31.52 -22.87
CA VAL A 20 -23.58 -30.45 -23.79
C VAL A 20 -22.28 -29.78 -23.34
N SER A 21 -21.43 -29.46 -24.31
CA SER A 21 -20.30 -28.55 -24.16
C SER A 21 -20.49 -27.33 -25.06
N VAL A 22 -20.30 -26.13 -24.54
CA VAL A 22 -20.35 -24.87 -25.29
C VAL A 22 -18.98 -24.23 -25.24
N ALA A 23 -18.39 -23.93 -26.39
CA ALA A 23 -17.21 -23.11 -26.53
C ALA A 23 -17.64 -21.70 -26.95
N ALA A 24 -17.16 -20.69 -26.23
CA ALA A 24 -17.40 -19.29 -26.53
C ALA A 24 -16.07 -18.51 -26.57
N TRP A 25 -15.89 -17.58 -27.50
CA TRP A 25 -14.74 -16.68 -27.57
C TRP A 25 -15.07 -15.44 -28.41
N SER A 26 -14.43 -14.31 -28.14
CA SER A 26 -14.60 -13.07 -28.92
C SER A 26 -13.31 -12.61 -29.61
N GLU A 27 -12.15 -13.04 -29.12
CA GLU A 27 -10.85 -12.62 -29.63
C GLU A 27 -10.36 -13.49 -30.79
N THR A 28 -9.46 -12.93 -31.61
CA THR A 28 -8.77 -13.69 -32.65
C THR A 28 -8.02 -14.88 -32.07
N ASN A 29 -7.83 -15.94 -32.86
CA ASN A 29 -7.13 -17.16 -32.44
C ASN A 29 -7.71 -17.85 -31.19
N GLN A 30 -8.97 -17.54 -30.81
CA GLN A 30 -9.63 -18.13 -29.64
C GLN A 30 -8.92 -17.80 -28.31
N GLU A 31 -8.24 -16.66 -28.21
CA GLU A 31 -7.37 -16.31 -27.08
C GLU A 31 -8.10 -16.21 -25.72
N ASN A 32 -9.38 -15.87 -25.75
CA ASN A 32 -10.25 -15.83 -24.57
C ASN A 32 -11.33 -16.94 -24.58
N ILE A 33 -11.07 -18.08 -25.23
CA ILE A 33 -12.02 -19.19 -25.26
C ILE A 33 -12.29 -19.77 -23.89
N HIS A 34 -13.57 -19.98 -23.58
CA HIS A 34 -14.02 -20.70 -22.40
C HIS A 34 -14.95 -21.85 -22.80
N TRP A 35 -14.78 -23.00 -22.15
CA TRP A 35 -15.62 -24.18 -22.33
C TRP A 35 -16.55 -24.36 -21.14
N TYR A 36 -17.85 -24.31 -21.43
CA TYR A 36 -18.92 -24.58 -20.48
C TYR A 36 -19.43 -25.99 -20.71
N THR A 37 -19.62 -26.78 -19.65
CA THR A 37 -20.14 -28.15 -19.78
C THR A 37 -21.29 -28.41 -18.82
N SER A 38 -22.27 -29.21 -19.25
CA SER A 38 -23.37 -29.66 -18.41
C SER A 38 -23.89 -31.02 -18.88
N SER A 39 -24.17 -31.92 -17.93
CA SER A 39 -24.86 -33.20 -18.14
C SER A 39 -26.25 -33.24 -17.50
N SER A 40 -26.71 -32.11 -16.94
CA SER A 40 -28.00 -32.02 -16.26
C SER A 40 -29.13 -31.76 -17.26
N VAL A 41 -29.71 -32.83 -17.80
CA VAL A 41 -30.89 -32.77 -18.67
C VAL A 41 -32.16 -32.69 -17.84
N SER A 42 -33.04 -31.72 -18.14
CA SER A 42 -34.36 -31.60 -17.52
C SER A 42 -35.41 -31.44 -18.61
N ASN A 43 -36.39 -32.35 -18.66
CA ASN A 43 -37.45 -32.40 -19.68
C ASN A 43 -36.90 -32.30 -21.12
N GLY A 44 -35.86 -33.08 -21.43
CA GLY A 44 -35.19 -33.08 -22.74
C GLY A 44 -34.43 -31.80 -23.08
N LYS A 45 -34.17 -30.92 -22.10
CA LYS A 45 -33.51 -29.63 -22.30
C LYS A 45 -32.29 -29.45 -21.41
N ILE A 46 -31.24 -28.85 -21.97
CA ILE A 46 -30.08 -28.30 -21.25
C ILE A 46 -30.02 -26.79 -21.50
N VAL A 47 -29.71 -26.02 -20.46
CA VAL A 47 -29.43 -24.59 -20.54
C VAL A 47 -28.01 -24.35 -20.04
N ILE A 48 -27.17 -23.77 -20.89
CA ILE A 48 -25.83 -23.31 -20.53
C ILE A 48 -25.80 -21.79 -20.59
N THR A 49 -25.27 -21.18 -19.54
CA THR A 49 -25.14 -19.73 -19.45
C THR A 49 -23.69 -19.36 -19.78
N VAL A 50 -23.48 -18.85 -21.00
CA VAL A 50 -22.24 -18.17 -21.39
C VAL A 50 -22.24 -16.79 -20.77
N ASP A 51 -21.13 -16.40 -20.17
CA ASP A 51 -21.03 -15.19 -19.35
C ASP A 51 -19.67 -14.54 -19.60
N GLU A 52 -19.70 -13.26 -20.02
CA GLU A 52 -18.52 -12.43 -20.30
C GLU A 52 -17.48 -12.46 -19.19
N LYS A 53 -17.88 -12.67 -17.93
CA LYS A 53 -16.94 -12.73 -16.81
C LYS A 53 -15.87 -13.81 -16.98
N TYR A 54 -16.20 -14.89 -17.68
CA TYR A 54 -15.30 -16.00 -17.97
C TYR A 54 -14.45 -15.77 -19.22
N HIS A 55 -14.67 -14.64 -19.87
CA HIS A 55 -13.97 -14.16 -21.05
C HIS A 55 -13.33 -12.79 -20.80
N HIS A 56 -12.95 -12.57 -19.54
CA HIS A 56 -12.26 -11.38 -19.06
C HIS A 56 -13.10 -10.10 -19.12
N ASN A 57 -14.44 -10.20 -19.11
CA ASN A 57 -15.37 -9.07 -19.29
C ASN A 57 -15.12 -8.29 -20.59
N VAL A 58 -14.55 -8.94 -21.61
CA VAL A 58 -14.39 -8.32 -22.93
C VAL A 58 -15.77 -8.22 -23.57
N SER A 59 -16.28 -7.00 -23.73
CA SER A 59 -17.48 -6.80 -24.54
C SER A 59 -17.15 -7.00 -26.02
N GLY A 60 -18.03 -7.67 -26.75
CA GLY A 60 -17.77 -7.97 -28.16
C GLY A 60 -18.71 -9.01 -28.75
N ASN A 61 -18.42 -9.41 -29.98
CA ASN A 61 -19.16 -10.46 -30.68
C ASN A 61 -18.53 -11.82 -30.36
N TYR A 62 -19.21 -12.61 -29.53
CA TYR A 62 -18.77 -13.94 -29.16
C TYR A 62 -19.21 -14.97 -30.18
N THR A 63 -18.26 -15.72 -30.73
CA THR A 63 -18.52 -16.91 -31.54
C THR A 63 -18.87 -18.07 -30.62
N ILE A 64 -19.98 -18.75 -30.91
CA ILE A 64 -20.53 -19.82 -30.06
C ILE A 64 -20.58 -21.13 -30.83
N HIS A 65 -19.82 -22.12 -30.36
CA HIS A 65 -19.89 -23.50 -30.83
C HIS A 65 -20.48 -24.39 -29.75
N VAL A 66 -21.34 -25.33 -30.15
CA VAL A 66 -22.03 -26.25 -29.25
C VAL A 66 -21.77 -27.69 -29.68
N TYR A 67 -21.47 -28.55 -28.72
CA TYR A 67 -21.21 -29.96 -28.92
C TYR A 67 -22.17 -30.75 -28.03
N VAL A 68 -23.10 -31.46 -28.65
CA VAL A 68 -24.12 -32.27 -27.98
C VAL A 68 -23.67 -33.72 -27.97
N LYS A 69 -23.46 -34.28 -26.78
CA LYS A 69 -23.22 -35.71 -26.59
C LYS A 69 -24.56 -36.40 -26.40
N THR A 70 -24.85 -37.41 -27.21
CA THR A 70 -26.09 -38.20 -27.13
C THR A 70 -25.91 -39.44 -26.26
N LYS A 71 -27.01 -40.04 -25.77
CA LYS A 71 -26.96 -41.24 -24.90
C LYS A 71 -26.40 -42.47 -25.59
N ASP A 72 -26.54 -42.58 -26.91
CA ASP A 72 -25.94 -43.64 -27.72
C ASP A 72 -24.44 -43.40 -28.01
N GLY A 73 -23.86 -42.30 -27.52
CA GLY A 73 -22.43 -42.04 -27.51
C GLY A 73 -21.91 -41.14 -28.64
N GLU A 74 -22.75 -40.71 -29.57
CA GLU A 74 -22.38 -39.77 -30.62
C GLU A 74 -22.13 -38.36 -30.04
N THR A 75 -21.31 -37.56 -30.73
CA THR A 75 -21.14 -36.13 -30.44
C THR A 75 -21.38 -35.32 -31.71
N ILE A 76 -22.34 -34.40 -31.65
CA ILE A 76 -22.79 -33.59 -32.79
C ILE A 76 -22.44 -32.13 -32.52
N GLY A 77 -21.73 -31.49 -33.46
CA GLY A 77 -21.27 -30.11 -33.35
C GLY A 77 -22.14 -29.12 -34.14
N TYR A 78 -22.39 -27.95 -33.57
CA TYR A 78 -23.15 -26.85 -34.17
C TYR A 78 -22.38 -25.54 -34.01
N ASN A 79 -22.28 -24.77 -35.10
CA ASN A 79 -21.84 -23.38 -35.04
C ASN A 79 -23.09 -22.49 -34.97
N LEU A 80 -23.30 -21.83 -33.82
CA LEU A 80 -24.45 -20.95 -33.62
C LEU A 80 -24.19 -19.52 -34.13
N GLY A 81 -22.99 -19.23 -34.60
CA GLY A 81 -22.59 -17.90 -35.09
C GLY A 81 -22.13 -16.99 -33.97
N GLN A 82 -22.28 -15.68 -34.20
CA GLN A 82 -21.80 -14.63 -33.30
C GLN A 82 -22.94 -13.94 -32.56
N TYR A 83 -22.74 -13.70 -31.27
CA TYR A 83 -23.68 -12.99 -30.41
C TYR A 83 -22.97 -11.83 -29.73
N ALA A 84 -23.55 -10.64 -29.80
CA ALA A 84 -23.04 -9.49 -29.07
C ALA A 84 -23.32 -9.67 -27.58
N LEU A 85 -22.25 -9.82 -26.79
CA LEU A 85 -22.34 -9.70 -25.36
C LEU A 85 -21.78 -8.31 -25.03
N ASN A 86 -22.60 -7.52 -24.34
CA ASN A 86 -22.17 -6.27 -23.72
C ASN A 86 -22.60 -6.28 -22.23
N ASN A 87 -21.65 -6.48 -21.32
CA ASN A 87 -21.84 -6.24 -19.90
C ASN A 87 -21.51 -4.78 -19.60
N THR A 88 -22.52 -4.00 -19.22
CA THR A 88 -22.35 -2.63 -18.73
C THR A 88 -21.84 -2.59 -17.29
N GLN A 89 -21.49 -3.73 -16.69
CA GLN A 89 -20.89 -3.80 -15.36
C GLN A 89 -19.46 -3.26 -15.44
N THR A 90 -19.34 -1.96 -15.13
CA THR A 90 -18.13 -1.14 -14.92
C THR A 90 -16.83 -1.73 -15.47
N THR A 91 -16.35 -1.16 -16.58
CA THR A 91 -14.97 -1.26 -17.05
C THR A 91 -14.01 -1.19 -15.86
N THR A 92 -13.10 -2.16 -15.74
CA THR A 92 -12.13 -2.17 -14.64
C THR A 92 -11.42 -0.84 -14.58
N SER A 93 -11.47 -0.20 -13.41
CA SER A 93 -10.81 1.08 -13.18
C SER A 93 -9.76 0.91 -12.11
N VAL A 94 -8.69 1.69 -12.23
CA VAL A 94 -7.63 1.77 -11.25
C VAL A 94 -7.42 3.23 -10.88
N SER A 95 -7.28 3.47 -9.59
CA SER A 95 -6.93 4.78 -9.05
C SER A 95 -5.80 4.65 -8.04
N THR A 96 -4.95 5.67 -8.01
CA THR A 96 -3.90 5.80 -7.02
C THR A 96 -4.17 7.01 -6.15
N SER A 97 -3.81 6.92 -4.87
CA SER A 97 -3.93 8.03 -3.94
C SER A 97 -2.66 8.10 -3.12
N TYR A 98 -2.06 9.29 -3.07
CA TYR A 98 -0.92 9.50 -2.19
C TYR A 98 -1.38 9.31 -0.75
N LYS A 99 -0.65 8.48 0.01
CA LYS A 99 -0.92 8.19 1.41
C LYS A 99 0.03 8.91 2.34
N GLY A 100 1.04 9.59 1.81
CA GLY A 100 2.07 10.26 2.58
C GLY A 100 3.37 9.46 2.58
N THR A 101 4.48 10.16 2.78
CA THR A 101 5.82 9.56 2.91
C THR A 101 6.19 8.61 1.76
N GLY A 102 5.86 9.02 0.54
CA GLY A 102 6.15 8.24 -0.66
C GLY A 102 5.22 7.04 -0.92
N VAL A 103 4.32 6.66 -0.02
CA VAL A 103 3.42 5.52 -0.28
C VAL A 103 2.17 5.97 -1.02
N TYR A 104 1.76 5.14 -1.99
CA TYR A 104 0.53 5.34 -2.74
C TYR A 104 -0.39 4.14 -2.53
N GLY A 105 -1.63 4.40 -2.15
CA GLY A 105 -2.67 3.38 -2.13
C GLY A 105 -3.21 3.18 -3.53
N ILE A 106 -3.39 1.93 -3.94
CA ILE A 106 -4.07 1.56 -5.18
C ILE A 106 -5.43 0.96 -4.87
N ILE A 107 -6.45 1.40 -5.61
CA ILE A 107 -7.79 0.81 -5.59
C ILE A 107 -8.15 0.42 -7.01
N VAL A 108 -8.44 -0.86 -7.20
CA VAL A 108 -8.92 -1.45 -8.46
C VAL A 108 -10.37 -1.85 -8.27
N SER A 109 -11.26 -1.36 -9.12
CA SER A 109 -12.69 -1.70 -9.10
C SER A 109 -13.08 -2.44 -10.36
N GLY A 110 -14.08 -3.33 -10.27
CA GLY A 110 -14.54 -4.12 -11.41
C GLY A 110 -13.61 -5.29 -11.74
N VAL A 111 -12.98 -5.89 -10.72
CA VAL A 111 -12.23 -7.15 -10.86
C VAL A 111 -13.16 -8.36 -10.77
N TYR A 112 -12.76 -9.51 -11.31
CA TYR A 112 -13.55 -10.74 -11.20
C TYR A 112 -13.58 -11.20 -9.74
N SER A 113 -14.70 -11.79 -9.30
CA SER A 113 -14.84 -12.31 -7.93
C SER A 113 -13.94 -13.52 -7.63
N SER A 114 -13.37 -14.14 -8.67
CA SER A 114 -12.43 -15.27 -8.58
C SER A 114 -11.06 -14.88 -9.14
N GLY A 115 -10.00 -15.45 -8.58
CA GLY A 115 -8.63 -15.19 -9.00
C GLY A 115 -7.94 -14.07 -8.20
N THR A 116 -6.61 -14.03 -8.28
CA THR A 116 -5.78 -13.08 -7.51
C THR A 116 -5.46 -11.86 -8.36
N VAL A 117 -5.65 -10.66 -7.82
CA VAL A 117 -5.26 -9.42 -8.49
C VAL A 117 -3.81 -9.10 -8.14
N LYS A 118 -3.01 -8.83 -9.17
CA LYS A 118 -1.62 -8.39 -9.04
C LYS A 118 -1.43 -7.11 -9.85
N TYR A 119 -0.48 -6.29 -9.44
CA TYR A 119 -0.12 -5.08 -10.18
C TYR A 119 1.39 -4.94 -10.28
N ALA A 120 1.85 -4.57 -11.47
CA ALA A 120 3.23 -4.25 -11.75
C ALA A 120 3.40 -2.73 -11.73
N VAL A 121 4.46 -2.27 -11.06
CA VAL A 121 4.80 -0.85 -10.96
C VAL A 121 6.23 -0.64 -11.36
N TRP A 122 6.51 0.42 -12.11
CA TRP A 122 7.86 0.87 -12.45
C TRP A 122 7.87 2.39 -12.61
N SER A 123 9.03 3.01 -12.43
CA SER A 123 9.22 4.42 -12.74
C SER A 123 9.55 4.60 -14.23
N ASP A 124 9.31 5.78 -14.79
CA ASP A 124 9.79 6.12 -16.14
C ASP A 124 11.32 6.29 -16.20
N THR A 125 11.98 6.38 -15.04
CA THR A 125 13.43 6.57 -14.93
C THR A 125 14.15 5.37 -15.53
N ASN A 126 14.95 5.57 -16.58
CA ASN A 126 15.65 4.49 -17.28
C ASN A 126 14.73 3.40 -17.89
N GLY A 127 13.44 3.68 -18.07
CA GLY A 127 12.47 2.72 -18.59
C GLY A 127 12.01 1.71 -17.53
N GLN A 128 11.73 0.47 -17.92
CA GLN A 128 11.13 -0.56 -17.05
C GLN A 128 12.19 -1.36 -16.24
N ASP A 129 13.30 -0.73 -15.84
CA ASP A 129 14.42 -1.42 -15.17
C ASP A 129 14.12 -1.76 -13.70
N ASP A 130 13.22 -1.03 -13.06
CA ASP A 130 12.86 -1.14 -11.65
C ASP A 130 11.47 -1.78 -11.41
N ILE A 131 10.97 -2.53 -12.38
CA ILE A 131 9.64 -3.15 -12.30
C ILE A 131 9.52 -4.08 -11.09
N LYS A 132 8.46 -3.86 -10.32
CA LYS A 132 8.10 -4.69 -9.18
C LYS A 132 6.65 -5.12 -9.24
N TRP A 133 6.43 -6.40 -8.97
CA TRP A 133 5.11 -7.00 -8.86
C TRP A 133 4.62 -7.01 -7.42
N TYR A 134 3.36 -6.67 -7.25
CA TYR A 134 2.69 -6.60 -5.96
C TYR A 134 1.41 -7.43 -5.99
N ASP A 135 1.08 -8.04 -4.85
CA ASP A 135 -0.20 -8.69 -4.60
C ASP A 135 -1.20 -7.67 -4.05
N ALA A 136 -2.42 -7.67 -4.61
CA ALA A 136 -3.53 -6.91 -4.05
C ALA A 136 -4.37 -7.79 -3.13
N THR A 137 -4.98 -7.17 -2.12
CA THR A 137 -6.02 -7.81 -1.31
C THR A 137 -7.36 -7.64 -2.01
N THR A 138 -7.94 -8.74 -2.49
CA THR A 138 -9.24 -8.74 -3.17
C THR A 138 -10.38 -8.92 -2.18
N SER A 139 -11.43 -8.11 -2.31
CA SER A 139 -12.70 -8.23 -1.58
C SER A 139 -13.87 -7.96 -2.53
N GLY A 140 -14.61 -9.03 -2.87
CA GLY A 140 -15.68 -8.97 -3.87
C GLY A 140 -15.15 -8.58 -5.25
N THR A 141 -15.64 -7.46 -5.79
CA THR A 141 -15.23 -6.90 -7.09
C THR A 141 -14.24 -5.75 -6.96
N SER A 142 -13.62 -5.58 -5.79
CA SER A 142 -12.61 -4.57 -5.50
C SER A 142 -11.30 -5.22 -5.06
N ALA A 143 -10.17 -4.61 -5.41
CA ALA A 143 -8.87 -5.00 -4.90
C ALA A 143 -8.06 -3.78 -4.47
N THR A 144 -7.35 -3.90 -3.35
CA THR A 144 -6.58 -2.80 -2.77
C THR A 144 -5.13 -3.21 -2.48
N GLY A 145 -4.21 -2.25 -2.56
CA GLY A 145 -2.80 -2.48 -2.27
C GLY A 145 -2.06 -1.19 -1.95
N LEU A 146 -0.76 -1.32 -1.70
CA LEU A 146 0.16 -0.22 -1.44
C LEU A 146 1.36 -0.30 -2.37
N ILE A 147 1.74 0.84 -2.92
CA ILE A 147 2.94 1.04 -3.72
C ILE A 147 3.93 1.80 -2.84
N ASN A 148 5.08 1.19 -2.59
CA ASN A 148 6.20 1.86 -1.95
C ASN A 148 7.27 2.18 -2.99
N VAL A 149 7.26 3.43 -3.43
CA VAL A 149 8.25 4.11 -4.26
C VAL A 149 9.72 3.88 -3.89
N THR A 150 10.07 3.53 -2.64
CA THR A 150 11.46 3.23 -2.26
C THR A 150 11.97 1.94 -2.90
N ASN A 151 11.06 1.14 -3.46
CA ASN A 151 11.38 -0.01 -4.28
C ASN A 151 11.67 0.34 -5.75
N HIS A 152 11.64 1.62 -6.11
CA HIS A 152 11.70 2.12 -7.47
C HIS A 152 12.70 3.29 -7.58
N SER A 153 13.03 3.67 -8.80
CA SER A 153 14.09 4.60 -9.17
C SER A 153 13.55 6.01 -9.43
N GLY A 154 14.19 7.00 -8.80
CA GLY A 154 13.97 8.40 -9.13
C GLY A 154 12.55 8.89 -8.81
N THR A 155 12.15 9.93 -9.52
CA THR A 155 10.87 10.63 -9.37
C THR A 155 10.34 10.99 -10.75
N GLY A 156 9.08 11.35 -10.87
CA GLY A 156 8.43 11.62 -12.14
C GLY A 156 7.26 10.68 -12.35
N THR A 157 7.01 10.29 -13.59
CA THR A 157 5.92 9.36 -13.92
C THR A 157 6.24 7.97 -13.43
N TYR A 158 5.25 7.33 -12.82
CA TYR A 158 5.24 5.92 -12.46
C TYR A 158 4.06 5.27 -13.14
N HIS A 159 4.29 4.08 -13.68
CA HIS A 159 3.30 3.31 -14.41
C HIS A 159 2.79 2.18 -13.53
N VAL A 160 1.48 1.94 -13.58
CA VAL A 160 0.85 0.81 -12.91
C VAL A 160 0.06 0.01 -13.93
N HIS A 161 0.43 -1.25 -14.08
CA HIS A 161 -0.35 -2.21 -14.87
C HIS A 161 -1.00 -3.23 -13.94
N VAL A 162 -2.31 -3.38 -14.07
CA VAL A 162 -3.11 -4.27 -13.23
C VAL A 162 -3.48 -5.51 -14.02
N TYR A 163 -3.33 -6.66 -13.38
CA TYR A 163 -3.61 -7.95 -13.94
C TYR A 163 -4.43 -8.80 -12.97
N GLN A 164 -5.19 -9.74 -13.51
CA GLN A 164 -5.80 -10.80 -12.73
C GLN A 164 -5.24 -12.15 -13.16
N SER A 165 -4.82 -12.93 -12.17
CA SER A 165 -4.36 -14.30 -12.35
C SER A 165 -5.56 -15.24 -12.31
N ASP A 166 -5.76 -15.98 -13.40
CA ASP A 166 -6.69 -17.10 -13.46
C ASP A 166 -5.96 -18.35 -13.97
N ASN A 167 -6.02 -19.43 -13.17
CA ASN A 167 -5.28 -20.68 -13.40
C ASN A 167 -3.78 -20.51 -13.74
N GLY A 168 -3.11 -19.53 -13.11
CA GLY A 168 -1.69 -19.25 -13.31
C GLY A 168 -1.35 -18.42 -14.55
N LYS A 169 -2.35 -18.06 -15.36
CA LYS A 169 -2.18 -17.13 -16.49
C LYS A 169 -2.61 -15.72 -16.07
N MET A 170 -1.80 -14.72 -16.46
CA MET A 170 -2.04 -13.31 -16.15
C MET A 170 -2.83 -12.64 -17.28
N TYR A 171 -3.94 -12.01 -16.94
CA TYR A 171 -4.77 -11.25 -17.87
C TYR A 171 -4.70 -9.77 -17.52
N PHE A 172 -4.31 -8.94 -18.49
CA PHE A 172 -4.28 -7.50 -18.31
C PHE A 172 -5.70 -6.96 -18.12
N LEU A 173 -5.90 -6.16 -17.09
CA LEU A 173 -7.19 -5.53 -16.81
C LEU A 173 -7.20 -4.07 -17.24
N THR A 174 -6.24 -3.30 -16.74
CA THR A 174 -6.20 -1.85 -16.91
C THR A 174 -4.82 -1.31 -16.51
N SER A 175 -4.55 -0.06 -16.86
CA SER A 175 -3.35 0.66 -16.44
C SER A 175 -3.68 2.08 -16.01
N THR A 176 -2.80 2.67 -15.23
CA THR A 176 -2.81 4.09 -14.92
C THR A 176 -1.41 4.55 -14.60
N ASP A 177 -1.21 5.86 -14.67
CA ASP A 177 0.03 6.50 -14.29
C ASP A 177 -0.22 7.42 -13.08
N PHE A 178 0.82 7.62 -12.28
CA PHE A 178 0.82 8.64 -11.25
C PHE A 178 2.18 9.31 -11.17
N THR A 179 2.20 10.55 -10.67
CA THR A 179 3.44 11.31 -10.54
C THR A 179 3.96 11.25 -9.12
N VAL A 180 5.20 10.80 -9.00
CA VAL A 180 6.02 10.89 -7.79
C VAL A 180 6.83 12.18 -7.85
N LYS A 181 6.74 13.03 -6.82
CA LYS A 181 7.51 14.27 -6.75
C LYS A 181 8.86 14.03 -6.07
N GLN A 182 9.88 14.80 -6.47
CA GLN A 182 11.26 14.78 -5.93
C GLN A 182 11.35 14.94 -4.40
N THR A 183 10.28 15.43 -3.80
CA THR A 183 10.16 15.75 -2.37
C THR A 183 10.16 14.54 -1.42
N ASN A 184 10.14 13.30 -1.91
CA ASN A 184 9.78 12.15 -1.08
C ASN A 184 10.97 11.31 -0.54
N TYR A 185 12.25 11.65 -0.82
CA TYR A 185 13.35 10.66 -0.67
C TYR A 185 14.65 11.09 0.03
N SER A 186 14.97 12.37 0.12
CA SER A 186 16.21 12.79 0.79
C SER A 186 15.97 12.98 2.29
N ASN A 187 16.15 11.92 3.08
CA ASN A 187 16.16 12.04 4.53
C ASN A 187 17.57 12.34 5.04
N PRO A 188 17.89 13.59 5.46
CA PRO A 188 19.17 13.86 6.08
C PRO A 188 19.28 13.12 7.41
N TYR A 189 20.48 12.68 7.75
CA TYR A 189 20.80 12.26 9.11
C TYR A 189 21.39 13.45 9.86
N TYR A 190 20.80 13.78 11.00
CA TYR A 190 21.34 14.77 11.93
C TYR A 190 21.68 14.12 13.26
N ASN A 191 22.82 14.52 13.83
CA ASN A 191 23.25 14.12 15.15
C ASN A 191 23.20 15.32 16.08
N GLN A 192 22.51 15.24 17.23
CA GLN A 192 22.36 16.34 18.18
C GLN A 192 23.70 16.78 18.79
N ARG A 193 24.73 15.92 18.72
CA ARG A 193 26.09 16.16 19.20
C ARG A 193 27.04 16.61 18.07
N ASP A 194 26.54 16.87 16.88
CA ASP A 194 27.33 17.46 15.79
C ASP A 194 27.92 18.81 16.23
N GLY A 195 29.22 19.00 16.01
CA GLY A 195 29.98 20.17 16.49
C GLY A 195 29.43 21.51 16.01
N ARG A 196 28.64 21.54 14.93
CA ARG A 196 27.98 22.75 14.43
C ARG A 196 26.92 23.32 15.38
N TRP A 197 26.30 22.48 16.22
CA TRP A 197 25.23 22.91 17.13
C TRP A 197 25.27 22.29 18.52
N ALA A 198 26.12 21.29 18.78
CA ALA A 198 26.21 20.56 20.03
C ALA A 198 26.25 21.47 21.28
N ASN A 199 26.94 22.61 21.17
CA ASN A 199 27.15 23.57 22.26
C ASN A 199 26.08 24.67 22.33
N THR A 200 25.15 24.74 21.38
CA THR A 200 24.05 25.71 21.41
C THR A 200 23.15 25.43 22.62
N ARG A 201 22.91 26.47 23.44
CA ARG A 201 22.15 26.37 24.70
C ARG A 201 20.72 26.86 24.55
N TYR A 202 19.81 26.11 25.16
CA TYR A 202 18.40 26.46 25.35
C TYR A 202 18.07 26.22 26.83
N GLY A 203 17.90 27.29 27.60
CA GLY A 203 17.87 27.22 29.05
C GLY A 203 19.21 26.74 29.63
N TYR A 204 19.16 25.82 30.60
CA TYR A 204 20.35 25.28 31.26
C TYR A 204 21.07 24.19 30.46
N TYR A 205 20.48 23.70 29.38
CA TYR A 205 20.94 22.52 28.64
C TYR A 205 21.44 22.87 27.24
N THR A 206 22.29 22.01 26.68
CA THR A 206 22.79 22.14 25.32
C THR A 206 22.01 21.22 24.36
N MET A 207 22.13 21.45 23.06
CA MET A 207 21.62 20.52 22.04
C MET A 207 22.20 19.12 22.23
N ALA A 208 23.49 19.01 22.57
CA ALA A 208 24.12 17.70 22.78
C ALA A 208 23.46 16.91 23.92
N SER A 209 23.04 17.57 25.01
CA SER A 209 22.43 16.89 26.16
C SER A 209 20.95 16.57 25.95
N THR A 210 20.14 17.49 25.40
CA THR A 210 18.67 17.36 25.43
C THR A 210 17.99 17.56 24.08
N GLY A 211 18.76 17.66 23.00
CA GLY A 211 18.27 17.99 21.66
C GLY A 211 17.73 16.81 20.84
N CYS A 212 17.37 15.67 21.46
CA CYS A 212 16.91 14.48 20.74
C CYS A 212 15.65 14.75 19.90
N VAL A 213 14.61 15.33 20.50
CA VAL A 213 13.36 15.67 19.81
C VAL A 213 13.58 16.71 18.69
N PRO A 214 14.19 17.90 18.92
CA PRO A 214 14.45 18.84 17.83
C PRO A 214 15.26 18.25 16.67
N THR A 215 16.20 17.36 16.96
CA THR A 215 17.03 16.70 15.94
C THR A 215 16.24 15.65 15.15
N SER A 216 15.44 14.83 15.83
CA SER A 216 14.54 13.86 15.21
C SER A 216 13.50 14.52 14.32
N LEU A 217 12.86 15.59 14.81
CA LEU A 217 11.92 16.39 14.04
C LEU A 217 12.58 17.08 12.85
N ALA A 218 13.80 17.62 12.99
CA ALA A 218 14.54 18.21 11.88
C ALA A 218 14.79 17.21 10.74
N MET A 219 15.12 15.95 11.04
CA MET A 219 15.24 14.88 10.03
C MET A 219 13.90 14.66 9.31
N VAL A 220 12.82 14.46 10.07
CA VAL A 220 11.49 14.18 9.51
C VAL A 220 10.94 15.37 8.72
N PHE A 221 11.08 16.59 9.24
CA PHE A 221 10.59 17.80 8.58
C PHE A 221 11.37 18.07 7.30
N SER A 222 12.70 17.87 7.31
CA SER A 222 13.49 18.00 6.09
C SER A 222 13.06 17.01 5.02
N ALA A 223 12.80 15.77 5.42
CA ALA A 223 12.35 14.71 4.52
C ALA A 223 10.94 14.99 3.95
N LEU A 224 10.00 15.46 4.77
CA LEU A 224 8.60 15.63 4.34
C LEU A 224 8.33 16.98 3.64
N THR A 225 9.09 18.02 3.97
CA THR A 225 8.92 19.35 3.35
C THR A 225 9.85 19.60 2.17
N ASN A 226 10.80 18.69 1.92
CA ASN A 226 11.85 18.84 0.91
C ASN A 226 12.60 20.18 1.00
N THR A 227 12.77 20.66 2.22
CA THR A 227 13.49 21.89 2.54
C THR A 227 14.41 21.57 3.70
N GLU A 228 15.65 22.05 3.68
CA GLU A 228 16.54 21.81 4.81
C GLU A 228 15.97 22.47 6.08
N VAL A 229 15.72 21.65 7.10
CA VAL A 229 15.30 22.09 8.43
C VAL A 229 16.37 21.65 9.42
N LEU A 230 17.12 22.59 9.96
CA LEU A 230 18.21 22.30 10.90
C LEU A 230 17.67 21.97 12.31
N PRO A 231 18.37 21.13 13.10
CA PRO A 231 18.01 20.85 14.49
C PRO A 231 17.84 22.10 15.36
N THR A 232 18.69 23.11 15.14
CA THR A 232 18.62 24.39 15.85
C THR A 232 17.40 25.23 15.47
N THR A 233 16.90 25.11 14.24
CA THR A 233 15.68 25.79 13.81
C THR A 233 14.47 25.27 14.57
N VAL A 234 14.34 23.94 14.68
CA VAL A 234 13.26 23.30 15.45
C VAL A 234 13.40 23.62 16.94
N ALA A 235 14.62 23.52 17.48
CA ALA A 235 14.90 23.82 18.89
C ALA A 235 14.60 25.29 19.24
N SER A 236 14.98 26.23 18.37
CA SER A 236 14.70 27.65 18.55
C SER A 236 13.20 27.94 18.54
N TYR A 237 12.44 27.33 17.63
CA TYR A 237 10.99 27.46 17.63
C TYR A 237 10.38 26.91 18.93
N LEU A 238 10.72 25.67 19.30
CA LEU A 238 10.20 25.05 20.51
C LEU A 238 10.54 25.89 21.76
N TYR A 239 11.76 26.41 21.88
CA TYR A 239 12.15 27.20 23.04
C TYR A 239 11.55 28.61 23.07
N ASN A 240 11.60 29.35 21.95
CA ASN A 240 11.23 30.77 21.90
C ASN A 240 9.72 30.97 21.73
N ASN A 241 9.05 30.08 21.00
CA ASN A 241 7.65 30.24 20.63
C ASN A 241 6.72 29.34 21.44
N THR A 242 7.26 28.41 22.23
CA THR A 242 6.50 27.53 23.11
C THR A 242 7.16 27.41 24.49
N VAL A 243 6.59 26.58 25.35
CA VAL A 243 7.19 26.19 26.65
C VAL A 243 7.72 24.76 26.63
N GLU A 244 7.65 24.10 25.48
CA GLU A 244 7.74 22.64 25.38
C GLU A 244 9.16 22.12 25.35
N PHE A 245 10.19 22.96 25.24
CA PHE A 245 11.60 22.55 25.23
C PHE A 245 12.43 23.33 26.26
N ASN A 246 13.06 22.63 27.22
CA ASN A 246 13.98 23.18 28.23
C ASN A 246 13.48 24.38 29.05
N ARG A 247 12.16 24.59 29.17
CA ARG A 247 11.57 25.73 29.93
C ARG A 247 10.77 25.33 31.17
N GLY A 248 10.35 24.07 31.28
CA GLY A 248 9.72 23.51 32.48
C GLY A 248 10.17 22.08 32.82
N THR A 249 10.89 21.45 31.91
CA THR A 249 11.43 20.09 32.03
C THR A 249 12.73 20.02 31.25
N GLU A 250 13.55 19.02 31.55
CA GLU A 250 14.66 18.63 30.70
C GLU A 250 14.11 18.03 29.39
N GLY A 251 14.62 18.45 28.24
CA GLY A 251 14.17 17.92 26.95
C GLY A 251 12.89 18.57 26.42
N THR A 252 12.25 17.88 25.49
CA THR A 252 11.00 18.34 24.84
C THR A 252 9.83 17.48 25.29
N THR A 253 8.67 18.08 25.56
CA THR A 253 7.45 17.33 25.88
C THR A 253 6.86 16.64 24.64
N GLY A 254 6.02 15.63 24.87
CA GLY A 254 5.21 15.03 23.80
C GLY A 254 4.34 16.07 23.06
N ASN A 255 3.80 17.07 23.76
CA ASN A 255 3.03 18.14 23.12
C ASN A 255 3.91 19.02 22.20
N GLY A 256 5.18 19.19 22.53
CA GLY A 256 6.17 19.85 21.68
C GLY A 256 6.28 19.22 20.29
N ILE A 257 6.24 17.89 20.20
CA ILE A 257 6.23 17.17 18.92
C ILE A 257 5.02 17.58 18.07
N LEU A 258 3.83 17.65 18.69
CA LEU A 258 2.59 18.00 17.99
C LEU A 258 2.60 19.46 17.52
N VAL A 259 3.01 20.39 18.38
CA VAL A 259 3.03 21.82 18.09
C VAL A 259 4.09 22.17 17.04
N ALA A 260 5.28 21.56 17.13
CA ALA A 260 6.30 21.73 16.11
C ALA A 260 5.88 21.15 14.77
N SER A 261 5.30 19.95 14.73
CA SER A 261 4.87 19.36 13.44
C SER A 261 3.85 20.23 12.71
N ARG A 262 2.85 20.75 13.44
CA ARG A 262 1.83 21.65 12.87
C ARG A 262 2.42 22.98 12.38
N GLN A 263 3.44 23.51 13.05
CA GLN A 263 4.13 24.72 12.62
C GLN A 263 4.77 24.57 11.24
N TRP A 264 5.24 23.36 10.90
CA TRP A 264 5.80 23.06 9.59
C TRP A 264 4.75 22.62 8.56
N GLY A 265 3.46 22.79 8.86
CA GLY A 265 2.36 22.39 7.98
C GLY A 265 2.17 20.88 7.88
N LEU A 266 2.77 20.10 8.79
CA LEU A 266 2.67 18.65 8.83
C LEU A 266 1.57 18.20 9.80
N ILE A 267 1.08 16.98 9.61
CA ILE A 267 0.00 16.40 10.40
C ILE A 267 0.57 15.35 11.37
N PRO A 268 0.69 15.67 12.66
CA PRO A 268 1.07 14.69 13.67
C PRO A 268 -0.15 13.87 14.13
N THR A 269 0.00 12.56 14.20
CA THR A 269 -1.01 11.61 14.69
C THR A 269 -0.40 10.69 15.74
N VAL A 270 -0.94 10.69 16.96
CA VAL A 270 -0.51 9.77 18.02
C VAL A 270 -0.98 8.34 17.68
N LEU A 271 -0.09 7.36 17.80
CA LEU A 271 -0.37 5.95 17.54
C LEU A 271 -0.58 5.22 18.86
N ASN A 272 -1.73 4.59 19.04
CA ASN A 272 -2.15 4.04 20.34
C ASN A 272 -2.05 2.51 20.46
N SER A 273 -1.50 1.84 19.44
CA SER A 273 -1.27 0.39 19.48
C SER A 273 -0.08 -0.02 18.61
N SER A 274 0.52 -1.18 18.94
CA SER A 274 1.59 -1.78 18.14
C SER A 274 1.15 -2.13 16.72
N SER A 275 -0.12 -2.51 16.53
CA SER A 275 -0.67 -2.78 15.20
C SER A 275 -0.78 -1.51 14.38
N VAL A 276 -1.25 -0.40 14.96
CA VAL A 276 -1.34 0.91 14.28
C VAL A 276 0.06 1.45 13.97
N LEU A 277 1.04 1.26 14.85
CA LEU A 277 2.45 1.55 14.56
C LEU A 277 2.97 0.76 13.35
N SER A 278 2.72 -0.55 13.34
CA SER A 278 3.16 -1.43 12.26
C SER A 278 2.52 -1.02 10.93
N SER A 279 1.22 -0.72 10.92
CA SER A 279 0.52 -0.22 9.73
C SER A 279 1.09 1.11 9.25
N ALA A 280 1.36 2.06 10.14
CA ALA A 280 1.95 3.34 9.76
C ALA A 280 3.32 3.16 9.07
N LEU A 281 4.17 2.27 9.59
CA LEU A 281 5.49 2.00 9.02
C LEU A 281 5.42 1.20 7.70
N GLN A 282 4.45 0.27 7.59
CA GLN A 282 4.14 -0.43 6.33
C GLN A 282 3.66 0.54 5.24
N GLU A 283 2.87 1.52 5.64
CA GLU A 283 2.45 2.68 4.84
C GLU A 283 3.60 3.68 4.63
N GLY A 284 4.82 3.35 5.05
CA GLY A 284 6.03 4.12 4.78
C GLY A 284 6.20 5.37 5.62
N HIS A 285 5.30 5.63 6.58
CA HIS A 285 5.30 6.85 7.35
C HIS A 285 6.49 7.00 8.30
N TYR A 286 6.91 8.25 8.51
CA TYR A 286 7.82 8.59 9.61
C TYR A 286 7.07 8.53 10.93
N VAL A 287 7.69 7.90 11.91
CA VAL A 287 7.24 7.93 13.30
C VAL A 287 8.40 8.41 14.16
N VAL A 288 8.18 9.44 14.95
CA VAL A 288 9.09 9.77 16.05
C VAL A 288 8.60 9.03 17.30
N ALA A 289 9.53 8.38 18.00
CA ALA A 289 9.23 7.52 19.12
C ALA A 289 10.13 7.80 20.32
N ALA A 290 9.53 8.11 21.47
CA ALA A 290 10.27 8.13 22.73
C ALA A 290 10.37 6.71 23.28
N VAL A 291 11.60 6.27 23.53
CA VAL A 291 11.93 4.95 24.10
C VAL A 291 12.74 5.10 25.38
N GLN A 292 12.72 4.09 26.25
CA GLN A 292 13.43 4.11 27.52
C GLN A 292 14.06 2.75 27.86
N GLN A 293 15.05 2.76 28.76
CA GLN A 293 15.67 1.55 29.34
C GLN A 293 16.17 0.54 28.30
N ASN A 294 16.71 1.03 27.18
CA ASN A 294 17.16 0.21 26.07
C ASN A 294 18.47 0.74 25.48
N LYS A 295 18.88 0.17 24.35
CA LYS A 295 20.12 0.56 23.64
C LYS A 295 20.17 2.04 23.26
N PHE A 296 19.01 2.67 23.05
CA PHE A 296 18.89 4.08 22.67
C PHE A 296 18.83 5.01 23.89
N SER A 297 18.35 4.52 25.04
CA SER A 297 18.32 5.24 26.32
C SER A 297 18.98 4.42 27.44
N PRO A 298 20.31 4.25 27.43
CA PRO A 298 21.04 3.42 28.39
C PRO A 298 21.26 4.09 29.76
N TRP A 299 20.73 5.29 29.99
CA TRP A 299 21.07 6.16 31.14
C TRP A 299 20.29 5.86 32.43
N GLY A 300 19.52 4.77 32.46
CA GLY A 300 18.82 4.29 33.64
C GLY A 300 17.40 4.83 33.79
N TRP A 301 16.80 4.55 34.96
CA TRP A 301 15.42 4.88 35.25
C TRP A 301 15.16 6.40 35.25
N GLY A 302 14.03 6.82 34.68
CA GLY A 302 13.65 8.23 34.59
C GLY A 302 14.18 8.96 33.35
N THR A 303 14.87 8.26 32.45
CA THR A 303 15.38 8.83 31.19
C THR A 303 14.71 8.19 29.99
N SER A 304 14.44 9.01 28.97
CA SER A 304 13.93 8.60 27.68
C SER A 304 14.73 9.25 26.56
N HIS A 305 14.60 8.70 25.35
CA HIS A 305 15.26 9.20 24.15
C HIS A 305 14.33 9.15 22.96
N GLU A 306 14.32 10.22 22.16
CA GLU A 306 13.51 10.31 20.94
C GLU A 306 14.32 9.79 19.74
N ILE A 307 13.76 8.82 19.02
CA ILE A 307 14.35 8.25 17.80
C ILE A 307 13.40 8.40 16.60
N VAL A 308 13.94 8.34 15.38
CA VAL A 308 13.14 8.33 14.16
C VAL A 308 13.01 6.91 13.62
N LEU A 309 11.79 6.47 13.39
CA LEU A 309 11.44 5.22 12.75
C LEU A 309 10.98 5.48 11.31
N LYS A 310 11.46 4.66 10.38
CA LYS A 310 11.01 4.68 8.99
C LYS A 310 11.14 3.32 8.32
N GLY A 311 10.27 3.09 7.35
CA GLY A 311 10.29 1.89 6.51
C GLY A 311 9.86 0.63 7.25
N TYR A 312 9.66 -0.43 6.48
CA TYR A 312 9.17 -1.70 6.99
C TYR A 312 9.80 -2.87 6.23
N SER A 313 10.25 -3.88 6.96
CA SER A 313 10.69 -5.15 6.40
C SER A 313 10.46 -6.28 7.40
N ASN A 314 9.53 -7.20 7.11
CA ASN A 314 9.27 -8.40 7.92
C ASN A 314 9.12 -8.13 9.44
N GLY A 315 8.33 -7.13 9.82
CA GLY A 315 8.14 -6.74 11.23
C GLY A 315 9.26 -5.86 11.82
N MET A 316 10.24 -5.49 11.02
CA MET A 316 11.34 -4.58 11.37
C MET A 316 11.10 -3.18 10.80
N THR A 317 11.67 -2.17 11.46
CA THR A 317 11.75 -0.78 10.99
C THR A 317 13.19 -0.28 11.05
N TYR A 318 13.57 0.65 10.17
CA TYR A 318 14.85 1.33 10.29
C TYR A 318 14.76 2.42 11.35
N VAL A 319 15.75 2.48 12.23
CA VAL A 319 15.90 3.47 13.30
C VAL A 319 17.04 4.42 12.95
N SER A 320 16.80 5.73 13.07
CA SER A 320 17.83 6.76 13.12
C SER A 320 17.89 7.34 14.53
N ASP A 321 19.01 7.12 15.21
CA ASP A 321 19.30 7.63 16.55
C ASP A 321 20.01 8.99 16.44
N PRO A 322 19.37 10.10 16.89
CA PRO A 322 19.97 11.43 16.81
C PRO A 322 21.15 11.62 17.77
N TYR A 323 21.40 10.70 18.71
CA TYR A 323 22.47 10.79 19.69
C TYR A 323 23.70 9.98 19.28
N ASN A 324 23.50 8.75 18.82
CA ASN A 324 24.57 7.82 18.47
C ASN A 324 24.33 7.12 17.12
N SER A 325 25.04 7.55 16.07
CA SER A 325 24.88 6.99 14.72
C SER A 325 25.22 5.49 14.63
N ALA A 326 26.04 4.96 15.55
CA ALA A 326 26.34 3.53 15.60
C ALA A 326 25.12 2.67 15.99
N ASN A 327 24.05 3.29 16.50
CA ASN A 327 22.80 2.63 16.80
C ASN A 327 21.85 2.56 15.60
N ASN A 328 22.13 3.25 14.49
CA ASN A 328 21.26 3.25 13.31
C ASN A 328 21.18 1.85 12.68
N GLY A 329 19.99 1.42 12.27
CA GLY A 329 19.80 0.09 11.67
C GLY A 329 18.37 -0.42 11.74
N TRP A 330 18.16 -1.67 11.33
CA TRP A 330 16.86 -2.34 11.38
C TRP A 330 16.60 -2.98 12.75
N TYR A 331 15.45 -2.67 13.35
CA TYR A 331 15.04 -3.17 14.68
C TYR A 331 13.60 -3.70 14.66
N PRO A 332 13.26 -4.69 15.52
CA PRO A 332 11.90 -5.21 15.61
C PRO A 332 10.94 -4.15 16.15
N ILE A 333 9.82 -3.93 15.45
CA ILE A 333 8.79 -2.97 15.86
C ILE A 333 8.20 -3.35 17.22
N ALA A 334 8.02 -4.66 17.47
CA ALA A 334 7.51 -5.15 18.75
C ALA A 334 8.43 -4.83 19.93
N SER A 335 9.75 -4.89 19.75
CA SER A 335 10.72 -4.53 20.79
C SER A 335 10.63 -3.03 21.12
N LEU A 336 10.63 -2.18 20.09
CA LEU A 336 10.50 -0.74 20.27
C LEU A 336 9.20 -0.35 20.97
N TRP A 337 8.09 -1.03 20.64
CA TRP A 337 6.81 -0.81 21.30
C TRP A 337 6.83 -1.18 22.78
N ASN A 338 7.48 -2.29 23.14
CA ASN A 338 7.59 -2.74 24.52
C ASN A 338 8.56 -1.87 25.35
N GLU A 339 9.50 -1.21 24.68
CA GLU A 339 10.50 -0.31 25.25
C GLU A 339 10.08 1.17 25.17
N GLN A 340 8.80 1.44 24.85
CA GLN A 340 8.28 2.80 24.78
C GLN A 340 8.44 3.55 26.11
N SER A 341 8.67 4.86 26.02
CA SER A 341 8.76 5.70 27.21
C SER A 341 7.45 5.68 28.00
N THR A 342 7.57 5.63 29.32
CA THR A 342 6.47 5.82 30.25
C THR A 342 6.65 7.10 31.07
N GLN A 343 7.61 7.95 30.70
CA GLN A 343 7.85 9.21 31.40
C GLN A 343 6.68 10.17 31.17
N SER A 344 6.25 10.85 32.23
CA SER A 344 5.12 11.79 32.18
C SER A 344 5.32 12.87 31.10
N VAL A 345 6.56 13.32 30.89
CA VAL A 345 6.91 14.33 29.87
C VAL A 345 6.61 13.88 28.43
N ASP A 346 6.67 12.57 28.16
CA ASP A 346 6.48 12.00 26.83
C ASP A 346 5.01 11.62 26.57
N VAL A 347 4.29 11.23 27.62
CA VAL A 347 2.93 10.66 27.49
C VAL A 347 1.82 11.59 27.95
N SER A 348 2.09 12.60 28.77
CA SER A 348 1.05 13.50 29.29
C SER A 348 0.38 14.26 28.14
N GLY A 349 -0.94 14.13 28.02
CA GLY A 349 -1.74 14.71 26.93
C GLY A 349 -1.69 13.95 25.61
N LEU A 350 -0.75 13.01 25.41
CA LEU A 350 -0.64 12.17 24.22
C LEU A 350 -1.22 10.76 24.44
N GLY A 351 -1.01 10.19 25.62
CA GLY A 351 -1.38 8.81 25.97
C GLY A 351 -0.38 7.75 25.47
N CYS A 352 0.37 8.01 24.40
CA CYS A 352 1.42 7.13 23.87
C CYS A 352 2.54 7.97 23.24
N PRO A 353 3.83 7.60 23.39
CA PRO A 353 4.96 8.43 22.93
C PRO A 353 5.38 8.12 21.48
N PHE A 354 4.46 7.63 20.65
CA PHE A 354 4.72 7.32 19.23
C PHE A 354 3.85 8.23 18.38
N VAL A 355 4.48 9.08 17.57
CA VAL A 355 3.79 10.07 16.75
C VAL A 355 4.16 9.88 15.29
N LYS A 356 3.18 9.47 14.48
CA LYS A 356 3.26 9.52 13.03
C LYS A 356 3.23 10.96 12.55
N ILE A 357 4.07 11.32 11.59
CA ILE A 357 4.07 12.65 10.97
C ILE A 357 3.91 12.49 9.46
N THR A 358 2.90 13.16 8.88
CA THR A 358 2.62 13.13 7.44
C THR A 358 2.60 14.54 6.83
N ASP A 359 2.83 14.60 5.53
CA ASP A 359 2.76 15.78 4.67
C ASP A 359 1.36 16.06 4.10
N ILE A 360 0.41 15.15 4.31
CA ILE A 360 -1.01 15.24 3.92
C ILE A 360 -1.93 14.54 4.92
#